data_AF-A0A945HCY6-F1
#
_entry.id   AF-A0A945HCY6-F1
#
_cell.length_a   1.000
_cell.length_b   1.000
_cell.length_c   1.000
_cell.angle_alpha   90.00
_cell.angle_beta   90.00
_cell.angle_gamma   90.00
#
_symmetry.space_group_name_H-M   'P 1'
#
loop_
_entity.id
_entity.type
_entity.pdbx_description
1 polymer ?
#
loop_
_entity_poly.entity_id
_entity_poly.type
_entity_poly.pdbx_seq_one_letter_code
_entity_poly.pdbx_strand_id
1 'polypeptide(L)'
;MYSQLNHFKERIDEIFQIIFSFRKPAAVLIFLWIGISSVEAQEYATDRLFIKEYSKAKCRNEVENKIKRLKNNVDMTLEHQSFLNRNIWSKLHTNLPLSRGEKKHLNDLKQKGIPIKRIRSKDYWAYNAAQFRALRSKCK
;
A
#
# COMPACT_ATOMS: atom_id res chain seq x y z
N MET A 1 -36.63 76.39 -13.78
CA MET A 1 -35.39 75.59 -14.00
C MET A 1 -34.91 74.81 -12.77
N TYR A 2 -35.24 75.19 -11.53
CA TYR A 2 -34.78 74.48 -10.31
C TYR A 2 -35.50 73.14 -10.03
N SER A 3 -36.81 73.07 -10.32
CA SER A 3 -37.65 71.87 -10.07
C SER A 3 -37.32 70.68 -10.98
N GLN A 4 -36.98 70.92 -12.25
CA GLN A 4 -36.63 69.85 -13.20
C GLN A 4 -35.28 69.20 -12.88
N LEU A 5 -34.32 69.96 -12.32
CA LEU A 5 -33.01 69.44 -11.92
C LEU A 5 -33.12 68.52 -10.69
N ASN A 6 -33.96 68.88 -9.71
CA ASN A 6 -34.22 68.07 -8.52
C ASN A 6 -34.93 66.75 -8.88
N HIS A 7 -35.94 66.80 -9.75
CA HIS A 7 -36.64 65.60 -10.23
C HIS A 7 -35.71 64.67 -11.02
N PHE A 8 -34.75 65.21 -11.78
CA PHE A 8 -33.78 64.38 -12.51
C PHE A 8 -32.80 63.70 -11.55
N LYS A 9 -32.38 64.40 -10.51
CA LYS A 9 -31.49 63.88 -9.47
C LYS A 9 -32.16 62.77 -8.66
N GLU A 10 -33.40 62.97 -8.22
CA GLU A 10 -34.19 61.95 -7.50
C GLU A 10 -34.38 60.68 -8.34
N ARG A 11 -34.68 60.83 -9.63
CA ARG A 11 -34.83 59.67 -10.54
C ARG A 11 -33.51 58.92 -10.75
N ILE A 12 -32.37 59.63 -10.81
CA ILE A 12 -31.05 58.98 -10.90
C ILE A 12 -30.72 58.26 -9.60
N ASP A 13 -30.98 58.87 -8.45
CA ASP A 13 -30.73 58.26 -7.14
C ASP A 13 -31.62 57.03 -6.89
N GLU A 14 -32.89 57.06 -7.30
CA GLU A 14 -33.78 55.89 -7.28
C GLU A 14 -33.26 54.75 -8.16
N ILE A 15 -32.86 55.04 -9.40
CA ILE A 15 -32.29 54.05 -10.32
C ILE A 15 -31.00 53.46 -9.73
N PHE A 16 -30.14 54.29 -9.14
CA PHE A 16 -28.91 53.83 -8.48
C PHE A 16 -29.22 52.92 -7.29
N GLN A 17 -30.18 53.28 -6.43
CA GLN A 17 -30.60 52.45 -5.29
C GLN A 17 -31.18 51.11 -5.72
N ILE A 18 -31.97 51.08 -6.80
CA ILE A 18 -32.50 49.84 -7.38
C ILE A 18 -31.37 48.96 -7.91
N ILE A 19 -30.46 49.52 -8.73
CA ILE A 19 -29.31 48.76 -9.28
C ILE A 19 -28.41 48.21 -8.16
N PHE A 20 -28.15 49.01 -7.12
CA PHE A 20 -27.33 48.58 -5.99
C PHE A 20 -28.03 47.51 -5.13
N SER A 21 -29.35 47.62 -4.95
CA SER A 21 -30.18 46.62 -4.27
C SER A 21 -30.27 45.30 -5.02
N PHE A 22 -30.20 45.28 -6.36
CA PHE A 22 -30.18 44.03 -7.14
C PHE A 22 -28.78 43.40 -7.23
N ARG A 23 -27.71 44.20 -7.21
CA ARG A 23 -26.31 43.69 -7.26
C ARG A 23 -25.95 42.84 -6.06
N LYS A 24 -26.39 43.21 -4.84
CA LYS A 24 -26.10 42.46 -3.61
C LYS A 24 -26.68 41.03 -3.62
N PRO A 25 -27.98 40.79 -3.83
CA PRO A 25 -28.55 39.45 -3.87
C PRO A 25 -28.05 38.66 -5.10
N ALA A 26 -27.83 39.30 -6.25
CA ALA A 26 -27.24 38.64 -7.41
C ALA A 26 -25.83 38.12 -7.12
N ALA A 27 -24.97 38.90 -6.44
CA ALA A 27 -23.64 38.46 -6.05
C ALA A 27 -23.68 37.30 -5.05
N VAL A 28 -24.62 37.31 -4.10
CA VAL A 28 -24.84 36.21 -3.15
C VAL A 28 -25.26 34.92 -3.86
N LEU A 29 -26.19 35.02 -4.82
CA LEU A 29 -26.64 33.88 -5.62
C LEU A 29 -25.50 33.32 -6.48
N ILE A 30 -24.72 34.16 -7.13
CA ILE A 30 -23.54 33.74 -7.91
C ILE A 30 -22.52 33.04 -6.99
N PHE A 31 -22.26 33.58 -5.80
CA PHE A 31 -21.35 32.98 -4.84
C PHE A 31 -21.84 31.59 -4.36
N LEU A 32 -23.14 31.45 -4.08
CA LEU A 32 -23.76 30.16 -3.76
C LEU A 32 -23.67 29.15 -4.91
N TRP A 33 -23.93 29.59 -6.15
CA TRP A 33 -23.82 28.74 -7.34
C TRP A 33 -22.39 28.25 -7.61
N ILE A 34 -21.39 29.12 -7.45
CA ILE A 34 -19.97 28.75 -7.55
C ILE A 34 -19.57 27.83 -6.40
N GLY A 35 -20.07 28.09 -5.19
CA GLY A 35 -19.86 27.24 -4.01
C GLY A 35 -20.35 25.82 -4.25
N ILE A 36 -21.61 25.64 -4.68
CA ILE A 36 -22.22 24.32 -4.90
C ILE A 36 -21.48 23.53 -5.99
N SER A 37 -21.18 24.17 -7.13
CA SER A 37 -20.42 23.53 -8.22
C SER A 37 -18.98 23.19 -7.83
N SER A 38 -18.39 23.91 -6.87
CA SER A 38 -17.06 23.59 -6.33
C SER A 38 -17.07 22.39 -5.37
N VAL A 39 -18.17 22.14 -4.65
CA VAL A 39 -18.30 20.99 -3.75
C VAL A 39 -18.30 19.69 -4.55
N GLU A 40 -19.07 19.59 -5.63
CA GLU A 40 -19.08 18.41 -6.51
C GLU A 40 -17.70 18.12 -7.11
N ALA A 41 -16.98 19.18 -7.52
CA ALA A 41 -15.61 19.06 -8.03
C ALA A 41 -14.61 18.59 -6.94
N GLN A 42 -14.81 19.02 -5.69
CA GLN A 42 -14.01 18.58 -4.54
C GLN A 42 -14.31 17.13 -4.14
N GLU A 43 -15.58 16.73 -4.11
CA GLU A 43 -15.98 15.34 -3.84
C GLU A 43 -15.38 14.39 -4.89
N TYR A 44 -15.49 14.73 -6.17
CA TYR A 44 -14.90 13.93 -7.25
C TYR A 44 -13.36 13.85 -7.17
N ALA A 45 -12.70 14.96 -6.84
CA ALA A 45 -11.24 14.97 -6.65
C ALA A 45 -10.82 14.12 -5.44
N THR A 46 -11.59 14.18 -4.36
CA THR A 46 -11.34 13.43 -3.11
C THR A 46 -11.56 11.93 -3.32
N ASP A 47 -12.65 11.54 -3.98
CA ASP A 47 -12.93 10.15 -4.32
C ASP A 47 -11.86 9.55 -5.22
N ARG A 48 -11.39 10.31 -6.21
CA ARG A 48 -10.30 9.85 -7.09
C ARG A 48 -9.00 9.63 -6.31
N LEU A 49 -8.69 10.50 -5.35
CA LEU A 49 -7.54 10.34 -4.46
C LEU A 49 -7.73 9.13 -3.53
N PHE A 50 -8.92 8.98 -2.95
CA PHE A 50 -9.26 7.86 -2.07
C PHE A 50 -9.17 6.53 -2.81
N ILE A 51 -9.76 6.39 -3.99
CA ILE A 51 -9.70 5.18 -4.82
C ILE A 51 -8.24 4.84 -5.17
N LYS A 52 -7.44 5.84 -5.52
CA LYS A 52 -6.01 5.66 -5.82
C LYS A 52 -5.25 5.12 -4.60
N GLU A 53 -5.40 5.74 -3.44
CA GLU A 53 -4.71 5.29 -2.22
C GLU A 53 -5.24 3.95 -1.71
N TYR A 54 -6.55 3.71 -1.79
CA TYR A 54 -7.18 2.44 -1.46
C TYR A 54 -6.65 1.30 -2.36
N SER A 55 -6.56 1.52 -3.67
CA SER A 55 -6.03 0.53 -4.62
C SER A 55 -4.57 0.18 -4.33
N LYS A 56 -3.73 1.17 -4.00
CA LYS A 56 -2.34 0.95 -3.56
C LYS A 56 -2.29 0.14 -2.26
N ALA A 57 -3.12 0.49 -1.28
CA ALA A 57 -3.18 -0.22 0.00
C ALA A 57 -3.60 -1.69 -0.19
N LYS A 58 -4.61 -1.94 -1.03
CA LYS A 58 -5.05 -3.29 -1.40
C LYS A 58 -3.92 -4.10 -2.03
N CYS A 59 -3.22 -3.53 -3.01
CA CYS A 59 -2.06 -4.17 -3.64
C CYS A 59 -0.97 -4.52 -2.61
N ARG A 60 -0.62 -3.58 -1.73
CA ARG A 60 0.39 -3.80 -0.67
C ARG A 60 0.00 -4.94 0.26
N ASN A 61 -1.27 -5.02 0.68
CA ASN A 61 -1.77 -6.10 1.51
C ASN A 61 -1.67 -7.47 0.81
N GLU A 62 -2.05 -7.55 -0.46
CA GLU A 62 -1.93 -8.78 -1.23
C GLU A 62 -0.46 -9.22 -1.39
N VAL A 63 0.44 -8.27 -1.65
CA VAL A 63 1.88 -8.53 -1.73
C VAL A 63 2.46 -9.00 -0.40
N GLU A 64 2.12 -8.38 0.73
CA GLU A 64 2.61 -8.82 2.04
C GLU A 64 2.07 -10.20 2.42
N ASN A 65 0.81 -10.50 2.09
CA ASN A 65 0.25 -11.84 2.25
C ASN A 65 1.01 -12.88 1.41
N LYS A 66 1.38 -12.53 0.17
CA LYS A 66 2.21 -13.38 -0.68
C LYS A 66 3.60 -13.59 -0.10
N ILE A 67 4.26 -12.53 0.37
CA ILE A 67 5.57 -12.60 1.03
C ILE A 67 5.50 -13.48 2.28
N LYS A 68 4.45 -13.36 3.10
CA LYS A 68 4.23 -14.19 4.29
C LYS A 68 4.15 -15.67 3.94
N ARG A 69 3.43 -16.03 2.87
CA ARG A 69 3.37 -17.42 2.37
C ARG A 69 4.74 -17.92 1.92
N LEU A 70 5.51 -17.09 1.21
CA LEU A 70 6.85 -17.44 0.75
C LEU A 70 7.83 -17.62 1.92
N LYS A 71 7.74 -16.79 2.97
CA LYS A 71 8.57 -16.92 4.17
C LYS A 71 8.35 -18.24 4.91
N ASN A 72 7.14 -18.78 4.86
CA ASN A 72 6.82 -20.06 5.51
C ASN A 72 7.35 -21.26 4.72
N ASN A 73 7.56 -21.12 3.41
CA ASN A 73 8.12 -22.17 2.58
C ASN A 73 9.64 -22.03 2.52
N VAL A 74 10.32 -22.49 3.57
CA VAL A 74 11.77 -22.35 3.71
C VAL A 74 12.47 -23.53 3.05
N ASP A 75 13.32 -23.23 2.06
CA ASP A 75 14.23 -24.23 1.52
C ASP A 75 15.38 -24.54 2.50
N MET A 76 15.75 -25.81 2.56
CA MET A 76 16.84 -26.27 3.40
C MET A 76 18.20 -25.80 2.83
N THR A 77 18.96 -25.05 3.63
CA THR A 77 20.29 -24.54 3.26
C THR A 77 21.40 -25.54 3.64
N LEU A 78 22.62 -25.31 3.13
CA LEU A 78 23.80 -26.10 3.49
C LEU A 78 24.07 -26.12 5.00
N GLU A 79 23.92 -24.97 5.65
CA GLU A 79 24.16 -24.80 7.08
C GLU A 79 23.11 -25.57 7.90
N HIS A 80 21.85 -25.57 7.46
CA HIS A 80 20.80 -26.40 8.07
C HIS A 80 21.11 -27.89 7.94
N GLN A 81 21.55 -28.35 6.76
CA GLN A 81 21.94 -29.74 6.57
C GLN A 81 23.14 -30.14 7.42
N SER A 82 24.18 -29.30 7.46
CA SER A 82 25.37 -29.53 8.28
C SER A 82 25.00 -29.65 9.76
N PHE A 83 24.12 -28.77 10.24
CA PHE A 83 23.61 -28.83 11.61
C PHE A 83 22.85 -30.14 11.89
N LEU A 84 21.92 -30.53 11.02
CA LEU A 84 21.17 -31.78 11.17
C LEU A 84 22.08 -33.01 11.18
N ASN A 85 23.05 -33.05 10.27
CA ASN A 85 24.01 -34.15 10.17
C ASN A 85 24.88 -34.24 11.44
N ARG A 86 25.38 -33.10 11.94
CA ARG A 86 26.17 -33.05 13.18
C ARG A 86 25.36 -33.49 14.40
N ASN A 87 24.10 -33.08 14.49
CA ASN A 87 23.21 -33.47 15.59
C ASN A 87 22.94 -34.99 15.59
N ILE A 88 22.63 -35.57 14.43
CA ILE A 88 22.46 -37.02 14.29
C ILE A 88 23.74 -37.75 14.67
N TRP A 89 24.89 -37.30 14.15
CA TRP A 89 26.18 -37.90 14.48
C TRP A 89 26.49 -37.84 15.98
N SER A 90 26.25 -36.70 16.62
CA SER A 90 26.41 -36.52 18.07
C SER A 90 25.54 -37.49 18.85
N LYS A 91 24.25 -37.61 18.52
CA LYS A 91 23.33 -38.53 19.19
C LYS A 91 23.73 -39.98 19.03
N LEU A 92 24.16 -40.37 17.83
CA LEU A 92 24.67 -41.72 17.58
C LEU A 92 25.91 -42.02 18.42
N HIS A 93 26.83 -41.05 18.54
CA HIS A 93 28.05 -41.22 19.33
C HIS A 93 27.77 -41.32 20.84
N THR A 94 26.78 -40.60 21.34
CA THR A 94 26.39 -40.63 22.77
C THR A 94 25.29 -41.66 23.08
N ASN A 95 24.98 -42.58 22.16
CA ASN A 95 23.91 -43.58 22.30
C ASN A 95 22.52 -43.00 22.65
N LEU A 96 22.23 -41.78 22.20
CA LEU A 96 20.92 -41.15 22.38
C LEU A 96 19.93 -41.61 21.29
N PRO A 97 18.63 -41.76 21.64
CA PRO A 97 17.62 -42.17 20.68
C PRO A 97 17.39 -41.08 19.62
N LEU A 98 17.30 -41.51 18.37
CA LEU A 98 16.88 -40.65 17.26
C LEU A 98 15.35 -40.59 17.17
N SER A 99 14.83 -39.40 16.92
CA SER A 99 13.42 -39.19 16.58
C SER A 99 13.07 -39.83 15.23
N ARG A 100 11.77 -40.00 14.94
CA ARG A 100 11.30 -40.57 13.66
C ARG A 100 11.84 -39.80 12.45
N GLY A 101 11.88 -38.47 12.53
CA GLY A 101 12.40 -37.61 11.47
C GLY A 101 13.91 -37.77 11.27
N GLU A 102 14.67 -37.81 12.37
CA GLU A 102 16.12 -38.03 12.33
C GLU A 102 16.49 -39.42 11.78
N LYS A 103 15.72 -40.47 12.15
CA LYS A 103 15.88 -41.81 11.58
C LYS A 103 15.65 -41.82 10.07
N LYS A 104 14.60 -41.15 9.60
CA LYS A 104 14.31 -41.01 8.17
C LYS A 104 15.45 -40.29 7.45
N HIS A 105 15.91 -39.17 7.99
CA HIS A 105 17.03 -38.41 7.43
C HIS A 105 18.32 -39.24 7.36
N LEU A 106 18.63 -39.99 8.42
CA LEU A 106 19.78 -40.89 8.43
C LEU A 106 19.66 -41.98 7.35
N ASN A 107 18.47 -42.57 7.17
CA ASN A 107 18.24 -43.55 6.11
C ASN A 107 18.40 -42.94 4.73
N ASP A 108 17.89 -41.72 4.50
CA ASP A 108 18.09 -40.98 3.26
C ASP A 108 19.58 -40.73 2.98
N LEU A 109 20.37 -40.33 3.99
CA LEU A 109 21.82 -40.17 3.87
C LEU A 109 22.53 -41.48 3.51
N LYS A 110 22.12 -42.60 4.10
CA LYS A 110 22.70 -43.93 3.82
C LYS A 110 22.39 -44.40 2.40
N GLN A 111 21.18 -44.12 1.89
CA GLN A 111 20.74 -44.58 0.58
C GLN A 111 21.22 -43.67 -0.56
N LYS A 112 21.18 -42.36 -0.37
CA LYS A 112 21.37 -41.36 -1.44
C LYS A 112 22.68 -40.59 -1.31
N GLY A 113 23.42 -40.79 -0.22
CA GLY A 113 24.59 -39.99 0.12
C GLY A 113 24.22 -38.57 0.59
N ILE A 114 25.23 -37.73 0.79
CA ILE A 114 25.02 -36.34 1.17
C ILE A 114 24.54 -35.56 -0.06
N PRO A 115 23.32 -35.00 -0.04
CA PRO A 115 22.78 -34.28 -1.20
C PRO A 115 23.64 -33.06 -1.51
N ILE A 116 23.96 -32.87 -2.80
CA ILE A 116 24.87 -31.81 -3.26
C ILE A 116 24.20 -30.43 -3.27
N LYS A 117 22.90 -30.27 -2.98
CA LYS A 117 22.21 -28.96 -3.13
C LYS A 117 22.95 -27.84 -2.36
N ARG A 118 23.50 -26.85 -3.10
CA ARG A 118 24.53 -25.90 -2.65
C ARG A 118 24.03 -24.49 -2.33
N ILE A 119 22.81 -24.31 -1.81
CA ILE A 119 22.38 -22.95 -1.47
C ILE A 119 22.91 -22.60 -0.08
N ARG A 120 23.84 -21.65 -0.02
CA ARG A 120 24.30 -21.06 1.24
C ARG A 120 23.18 -20.20 1.82
N SER A 121 23.04 -20.19 3.14
CA SER A 121 22.04 -19.40 3.86
C SER A 121 22.11 -17.92 3.47
N LYS A 122 23.32 -17.36 3.40
CA LYS A 122 23.53 -15.97 2.96
C LYS A 122 22.93 -15.70 1.58
N ASP A 123 23.20 -16.57 0.62
CA ASP A 123 22.75 -16.41 -0.77
C ASP A 123 21.23 -16.61 -0.87
N TYR A 124 20.68 -17.56 -0.11
CA TYR A 124 19.23 -17.77 0.02
C TYR A 124 18.50 -16.54 0.55
N TRP A 125 18.99 -15.95 1.65
CA TRP A 125 18.38 -14.76 2.24
C TRP A 125 18.49 -13.55 1.32
N ALA A 126 19.63 -13.37 0.66
CA ALA A 126 19.83 -12.30 -0.31
C ALA A 126 18.85 -12.42 -1.50
N TYR A 127 18.70 -13.63 -2.05
CA TYR A 127 17.75 -13.91 -3.12
C TYR A 127 16.30 -13.60 -2.70
N ASN A 128 15.87 -14.10 -1.54
CA ASN A 128 14.54 -13.84 -1.02
C ASN A 128 14.29 -12.36 -0.76
N ALA A 129 15.27 -11.64 -0.20
CA ALA A 129 15.16 -10.21 0.01
C ALA A 129 14.99 -9.45 -1.32
N ALA A 130 15.72 -9.83 -2.36
CA ALA A 130 15.56 -9.25 -3.70
C ALA A 130 14.18 -9.54 -4.29
N GLN A 131 13.71 -10.80 -4.20
CA GLN A 131 12.36 -11.19 -4.64
C GLN A 131 11.27 -10.40 -3.92
N PHE A 132 11.37 -10.23 -2.59
CA PHE A 132 10.39 -9.48 -1.81
C PHE A 132 10.40 -7.99 -2.15
N ARG A 133 11.57 -7.40 -2.40
CA ARG A 133 11.67 -6.01 -2.90
C ARG A 133 11.00 -5.86 -4.25
N ALA A 134 11.25 -6.78 -5.18
CA ALA A 134 10.64 -6.79 -6.51
C ALA A 134 9.11 -6.95 -6.46
N LEU A 135 8.58 -7.73 -5.52
CA LEU A 135 7.13 -7.83 -5.31
C LEU A 135 6.56 -6.50 -4.79
N ARG A 136 7.20 -5.86 -3.81
CA ARG A 136 6.75 -4.58 -3.25
C ARG A 136 6.78 -3.45 -4.28
N SER A 137 7.75 -3.44 -5.20
CA SER A 137 7.85 -2.42 -6.23
C SER A 137 6.73 -2.45 -7.26
N LYS A 138 5.90 -3.51 -7.31
CA LYS A 138 4.75 -3.61 -8.22
C LYS A 138 3.55 -2.76 -7.78
N CYS A 139 3.49 -2.36 -6.51
CA CYS A 139 2.37 -1.60 -5.93
C CYS A 139 2.66 -0.09 -5.85
N LYS A 140 3.30 0.48 -6.87
CA LYS A 140 3.62 1.92 -6.95
C LYS A 140 2.38 2.75 -7.34
#